data_AF-A0A7S0C6A2-F1
#
_entry.id   AF-A0A7S0C6A2-F1
#
_cell.length_a   1.000
_cell.length_b   1.000
_cell.length_c   1.000
_cell.angle_alpha   90.00
_cell.angle_beta   90.00
_cell.angle_gamma   90.00
#
_symmetry.space_group_name_H-M   'P 1'
#
loop_
_entity.id
_entity.type
_entity.pdbx_description
1 polymer ?
#
loop_
_entity_poly.entity_id
_entity_poly.type
_entity_poly.pdbx_seq_one_letter_code
_entity_poly.pdbx_strand_id
1 'polypeptide(L)'
;FKKATLMTDVFTREWKRPDTAWCDIHEPNKIVAGDSITEEFQEKKNYPCLVCGTFPAIHKCGRCRSTSYCSLGCQKKDFTTGRHKENCKLIGDLFKEKHDLEELMWSRTDCSDLFG
;
A
#
# COMPACT_ATOMS: atom_id res chain seq x y z
N PHE A 1 -14.64 48.44 -21.53
CA PHE A 1 -14.93 48.00 -20.16
C PHE A 1 -14.98 46.48 -20.13
N LYS A 2 -14.31 45.91 -19.14
CA LYS A 2 -14.08 44.46 -18.93
C LYS A 2 -15.40 43.75 -18.61
N LYS A 3 -15.51 42.48 -18.99
CA LYS A 3 -15.71 41.36 -18.05
C LYS A 3 -15.56 40.02 -18.78
N ALA A 4 -14.48 39.33 -18.43
CA ALA A 4 -14.43 37.88 -18.44
C ALA A 4 -15.40 37.36 -17.36
N THR A 5 -16.13 36.29 -17.67
CA THR A 5 -16.70 35.43 -16.63
C THR A 5 -16.44 33.99 -17.05
N LEU A 6 -15.70 33.33 -16.18
CA LEU A 6 -15.26 31.95 -16.24
C LEU A 6 -16.46 31.00 -16.14
N MET A 7 -16.37 29.88 -16.87
CA MET A 7 -17.18 28.70 -16.61
C MET A 7 -16.78 28.15 -15.22
N THR A 8 -17.64 28.38 -14.24
CA THR A 8 -17.64 27.63 -12.99
C THR A 8 -19.06 27.12 -12.82
N ASP A 9 -19.30 25.85 -13.10
CA ASP A 9 -20.41 25.07 -12.54
C ASP A 9 -20.32 23.62 -13.01
N VAL A 10 -19.38 22.87 -12.43
CA VAL A 10 -19.39 21.40 -12.41
C VAL A 10 -18.97 20.99 -11.01
N PHE A 11 -19.94 20.86 -10.10
CA PHE A 11 -20.02 19.85 -9.01
C PHE A 11 -21.07 20.22 -7.94
N THR A 12 -22.34 20.34 -8.30
CA THR A 12 -23.44 20.12 -7.35
C THR A 12 -23.85 18.65 -7.41
N ARG A 13 -23.03 17.76 -6.83
CA ARG A 13 -23.51 16.41 -6.49
C ARG A 13 -24.17 16.48 -5.11
N GLU A 14 -25.50 16.46 -5.14
CA GLU A 14 -26.38 16.23 -4.00
C GLU A 14 -25.95 14.97 -3.26
N TRP A 15 -25.49 15.11 -2.02
CA TRP A 15 -25.34 13.97 -1.12
C TRP A 15 -26.72 13.63 -0.55
N LYS A 16 -27.50 12.82 -1.28
CA LYS A 16 -28.68 12.16 -0.72
C LYS A 16 -28.19 11.06 0.23
N ARG A 17 -28.60 11.17 1.51
CA ARG A 17 -28.44 10.11 2.50
C ARG A 17 -29.32 8.91 2.08
N PRO A 18 -28.78 7.69 1.97
CA PRO A 18 -29.59 6.48 1.97
C PRO A 18 -29.97 6.16 3.42
N ASP A 19 -31.22 6.40 3.70
CA ASP A 19 -32.00 5.89 4.82
C ASP A 19 -32.28 4.39 4.63
N THR A 20 -31.36 3.52 5.04
CA THR A 20 -31.67 2.18 5.60
C THR A 20 -30.39 1.37 5.88
N ALA A 21 -30.29 0.87 7.10
CA ALA A 21 -29.59 -0.34 7.53
C ALA A 21 -28.10 -0.49 7.17
N TRP A 22 -27.23 -0.14 8.12
CA TRP A 22 -26.03 -0.93 8.35
C TRP A 22 -26.48 -2.15 9.19
N CYS A 23 -26.09 -3.39 8.86
CA CYS A 23 -25.19 -4.30 9.60
C CYS A 23 -25.21 -5.64 8.86
N ASP A 24 -24.20 -5.88 8.02
CA ASP A 24 -23.81 -7.24 7.66
C ASP A 24 -22.49 -7.54 8.36
N ILE A 25 -22.68 -8.26 9.45
CA ILE A 25 -21.71 -9.03 10.21
C ILE A 25 -20.87 -9.84 9.22
N HIS A 26 -19.57 -9.94 9.48
CA HIS A 26 -18.67 -10.94 8.91
C HIS A 26 -19.41 -12.18 8.41
N GLU A 27 -19.46 -12.37 7.09
CA GLU A 27 -19.60 -13.71 6.55
C GLU A 27 -18.18 -14.29 6.46
N PRO A 28 -17.80 -15.25 7.34
CA PRO A 28 -16.54 -15.95 7.17
C PRO A 28 -16.67 -16.75 5.88
N ASN A 29 -15.93 -16.35 4.84
CA ASN A 29 -15.53 -17.15 3.69
C ASN A 29 -16.40 -18.41 3.49
N LYS A 30 -17.65 -18.25 3.06
CA LYS A 30 -18.42 -19.39 2.58
C LYS A 30 -17.78 -19.81 1.27
N ILE A 31 -16.93 -20.84 1.37
CA ILE A 31 -16.53 -21.66 0.24
C ILE A 31 -17.81 -22.38 -0.21
N VAL A 32 -18.53 -21.76 -1.15
CA VAL A 32 -19.51 -22.47 -1.96
C VAL A 32 -18.75 -23.50 -2.77
N ALA A 33 -19.10 -24.77 -2.56
CA ALA A 33 -18.52 -25.88 -3.26
C ALA A 33 -18.84 -25.76 -4.76
N GLY A 34 -17.80 -25.55 -5.55
CA GLY A 34 -17.89 -25.51 -7.01
C GLY A 34 -18.00 -24.08 -7.54
N ASP A 35 -16.86 -23.40 -7.68
CA ASP A 35 -16.45 -22.89 -8.97
C ASP A 35 -14.95 -22.52 -8.92
N SER A 36 -14.31 -22.76 -10.05
CA SER A 36 -12.89 -22.71 -10.33
C SER A 36 -12.12 -21.61 -9.60
N ILE A 37 -11.03 -22.02 -8.97
CA ILE A 37 -9.96 -21.19 -8.40
C ILE A 37 -9.68 -20.02 -9.36
N THR A 38 -10.25 -18.84 -9.12
CA THR A 38 -9.70 -17.62 -9.69
C THR A 38 -8.46 -17.35 -8.86
N GLU A 39 -7.34 -17.92 -9.29
CA GLU A 39 -6.02 -17.54 -8.82
C GLU A 39 -5.91 -16.04 -9.01
N GLU A 40 -6.17 -15.27 -7.94
CA GLU A 40 -5.81 -13.87 -7.86
C GLU A 40 -4.31 -13.82 -8.11
N PHE A 41 -3.97 -13.50 -9.36
CA PHE A 41 -2.61 -13.41 -9.86
C PHE A 41 -1.95 -12.27 -9.09
N GLN A 42 -1.36 -12.59 -7.93
CA GLN A 42 -0.42 -11.70 -7.29
C GLN A 42 0.73 -11.56 -8.27
N GLU A 43 0.69 -10.50 -9.08
CA GLU A 43 1.83 -10.06 -9.88
C GLU A 43 3.01 -9.91 -8.93
N LYS A 44 3.84 -10.95 -8.81
CA LYS A 44 5.12 -10.89 -8.11
C LYS A 44 5.94 -9.88 -8.86
N LYS A 45 5.91 -8.64 -8.39
CA LYS A 45 6.77 -7.56 -8.91
C LYS A 45 8.21 -7.99 -8.69
N ASN A 46 8.78 -8.55 -9.75
CA ASN A 46 10.20 -8.83 -9.82
C ASN A 46 10.90 -7.49 -10.06
N TYR A 47 11.91 -7.21 -9.24
CA TYR A 47 12.74 -6.01 -9.36
C TYR A 47 14.17 -6.43 -9.71
N PRO A 48 14.95 -5.58 -10.40
CA PRO A 48 16.37 -5.81 -10.60
C PRO A 48 17.13 -5.61 -9.30
N CYS A 49 18.28 -6.28 -9.18
CA CYS A 49 19.21 -5.97 -8.11
C CYS A 49 19.80 -4.58 -8.33
N LEU A 50 19.76 -3.72 -7.31
CA LEU A 50 20.30 -2.36 -7.39
C LEU A 50 21.81 -2.32 -7.70
N VAL A 51 22.56 -3.37 -7.36
CA VAL A 51 24.02 -3.38 -7.46
C VAL A 51 24.53 -3.98 -8.76
N CYS A 52 23.97 -5.11 -9.17
CA CYS A 52 24.45 -5.86 -10.34
C CYS A 52 23.43 -5.94 -11.47
N GLY A 53 22.21 -5.42 -11.28
CA GLY A 53 21.15 -5.41 -12.29
C GLY A 53 20.49 -6.78 -12.54
N THR A 54 20.95 -7.85 -11.89
CA THR A 54 20.39 -9.19 -12.11
C THR A 54 18.96 -9.32 -11.58
N PHE A 55 18.17 -10.12 -12.28
CA PHE A 55 16.80 -10.48 -11.91
C PHE A 55 16.72 -11.97 -11.54
N PRO A 56 15.85 -12.37 -10.60
CA PRO A 56 15.02 -11.53 -9.73
C PRO A 56 15.76 -11.08 -8.45
N ALA A 57 15.55 -9.84 -8.02
CA ALA A 57 15.97 -9.39 -6.70
C ALA A 57 14.98 -9.84 -5.62
N ILE A 58 15.26 -11.01 -5.04
CA ILE A 58 14.40 -11.65 -4.05
C ILE A 58 14.57 -11.08 -2.64
N HIS A 59 15.69 -10.41 -2.34
CA HIS A 59 16.01 -9.93 -1.00
C HIS A 59 15.80 -8.43 -0.89
N LYS A 60 14.78 -8.01 -0.13
CA LYS A 60 14.59 -6.59 0.23
C LYS A 60 15.35 -6.25 1.49
N CYS A 61 15.80 -5.01 1.62
CA CYS A 61 16.37 -4.53 2.87
C CYS A 61 15.32 -4.58 3.98
N GLY A 62 15.57 -5.32 5.07
CA GLY A 62 14.59 -5.51 6.15
C GLY A 62 14.19 -4.21 6.88
N ARG A 63 15.08 -3.22 6.90
CA ARG A 63 14.84 -1.93 7.58
C ARG A 63 14.00 -0.99 6.73
N CYS A 64 14.48 -0.62 5.55
CA CYS A 64 13.79 0.38 4.72
C CYS A 64 12.78 -0.22 3.72
N ARG A 65 12.87 -1.53 3.44
CA ARG A 65 12.02 -2.30 2.51
C ARG A 65 11.85 -1.71 1.10
N SER A 66 12.65 -0.69 0.76
CA SER A 66 12.60 0.04 -0.51
C SER A 66 13.55 -0.54 -1.55
N THR A 67 14.78 -0.89 -1.16
CA THR A 67 15.78 -1.47 -2.06
C THR A 67 15.72 -2.99 -2.10
N SER A 68 15.96 -3.54 -3.30
CA SER A 68 15.96 -4.99 -3.57
C SER A 68 17.32 -5.45 -4.12
N TYR A 69 17.75 -6.63 -3.68
CA TYR A 69 19.03 -7.25 -4.01
C TYR A 69 18.82 -8.72 -4.40
N CYS A 70 19.68 -9.24 -5.28
CA CYS A 70 19.70 -10.66 -5.61
C CYS A 70 20.39 -11.52 -4.53
N SER A 71 21.21 -10.90 -3.65
CA SER A 71 21.93 -11.60 -2.58
C SER A 71 22.31 -10.66 -1.44
N LEU A 72 22.62 -11.24 -0.28
CA LEU A 72 23.19 -10.51 0.87
C LEU A 72 24.55 -9.88 0.54
N GLY A 73 25.33 -10.47 -0.37
CA GLY A 73 26.59 -9.89 -0.82
C GLY A 73 26.40 -8.53 -1.51
N CYS A 74 25.40 -8.45 -2.39
CA CYS A 74 25.04 -7.18 -3.04
C CYS A 74 24.51 -6.17 -2.03
N GLN A 75 23.66 -6.58 -1.09
CA GLN A 75 23.17 -5.68 -0.04
C GLN A 75 24.33 -5.11 0.80
N LYS A 76 25.27 -5.96 1.25
CA LYS A 76 26.43 -5.50 2.04
C LYS A 76 27.31 -4.55 1.24
N LYS A 77 27.58 -4.87 -0.02
CA LYS A 77 28.37 -4.01 -0.92
C LYS A 77 27.74 -2.63 -1.05
N ASP A 78 26.44 -2.55 -1.34
CA ASP A 78 25.72 -1.28 -1.42
C ASP A 78 25.70 -0.51 -0.09
N PHE A 79 25.65 -1.23 1.03
CA PHE A 79 25.70 -0.62 2.36
C PHE A 79 27.09 -0.05 2.70
N THR A 80 28.17 -0.69 2.27
CA THR A 80 29.55 -0.27 2.60
C THR A 80 30.13 0.72 1.59
N THR A 81 29.85 0.54 0.30
CA THR A 81 30.45 1.33 -0.80
C THR A 81 29.45 2.25 -1.50
N GLY A 82 28.15 2.05 -1.27
CA GLY A 82 27.08 2.81 -1.91
C GLY A 82 26.46 3.86 -0.98
N ARG A 83 25.36 4.46 -1.45
CA ARG A 83 24.59 5.48 -0.69
C ARG A 83 23.46 4.87 0.15
N HIS A 84 23.33 3.55 0.15
CA HIS A 84 22.24 2.91 0.88
C HIS A 84 22.29 3.24 2.38
N LYS A 85 23.47 3.30 2.98
CA LYS A 85 23.62 3.63 4.41
C LYS A 85 23.01 4.98 4.79
N GLU A 86 23.18 5.99 3.94
CA GLU A 86 22.69 7.35 4.18
C GLU A 86 21.15 7.40 4.17
N ASN A 87 20.56 6.76 3.16
CA ASN A 87 19.12 6.81 2.95
C ASN A 87 18.34 5.73 3.70
N CYS A 88 18.99 4.62 4.09
CA CYS A 88 18.32 3.48 4.72
C CYS A 88 17.70 3.86 6.06
N LYS A 89 18.31 4.77 6.83
CA LYS A 89 17.74 5.22 8.10
C LYS A 89 16.47 6.04 7.84
N LEU A 90 16.56 7.10 7.05
CA LEU A 90 15.45 7.99 6.74
C LEU A 90 14.25 7.23 6.13
N ILE A 91 14.50 6.41 5.12
CA ILE A 91 13.43 5.62 4.48
C ILE A 91 12.88 4.56 5.44
N GLY A 92 13.71 3.98 6.30
CA GLY A 92 13.25 3.04 7.33
C GLY A 92 12.33 3.68 8.35
N ASP A 93 12.63 4.91 8.78
CA ASP A 93 11.81 5.64 9.73
C ASP A 93 10.46 6.01 9.09
N LEU A 94 10.46 6.45 7.82
CA LEU A 94 9.23 6.68 7.03
C LEU A 94 8.41 5.40 6.83
N PHE A 95 9.07 4.27 6.59
CA PHE A 95 8.38 2.99 6.42
C PHE A 95 7.67 2.57 7.72
N LYS A 96 8.31 2.79 8.87
CA LYS A 96 7.70 2.52 10.16
C LYS A 96 6.49 3.41 10.43
N GLU A 97 6.64 4.73 10.25
CA GLU A 97 5.54 5.68 10.43
C GLU A 97 4.34 5.32 9.54
N LYS A 98 4.59 5.00 8.27
CA LYS A 98 3.55 4.54 7.35
C LYS A 98 2.83 3.30 7.89
N HIS A 99 3.57 2.28 8.33
CA HIS A 99 2.99 1.06 8.88
C HIS A 99 2.15 1.33 10.13
N ASP A 100 2.68 2.12 11.07
CA ASP A 100 1.98 2.49 12.30
C ASP A 100 0.68 3.26 11.99
N LEU A 101 0.70 4.16 11.00
CA LEU A 101 -0.49 4.88 10.53
C LEU A 101 -1.50 3.96 9.83
N GLU A 102 -1.05 3.07 8.95
CA GLU A 102 -1.92 2.08 8.27
C GLU A 102 -2.60 1.17 9.30
N GLU A 103 -1.89 0.75 10.34
CA GLU A 103 -2.42 -0.04 11.44
C GLU A 103 -3.48 0.74 12.24
N LEU A 104 -3.22 2.00 12.58
CA LEU A 104 -4.19 2.87 13.26
C LEU A 104 -5.43 3.19 12.41
N MET A 105 -5.28 3.29 11.09
CA MET A 105 -6.40 3.52 10.18
C MET A 105 -7.32 2.31 10.11
N TRP A 106 -6.75 1.10 10.10
CA TRP A 106 -7.53 -0.15 10.08
C TRP A 106 -8.13 -0.49 11.45
N SER A 107 -7.54 -0.01 12.55
CA SER A 107 -8.07 -0.22 13.90
C SER A 107 -9.20 0.74 14.31
N ARG A 108 -9.40 1.86 13.59
CA ARG A 108 -10.52 2.79 13.84
C ARG A 108 -11.81 2.42 13.10
N THR A 109 -11.74 1.45 12.21
CA THR A 109 -12.92 0.80 11.61
C THR A 109 -13.38 -0.37 12.47
N ASP A 110 -13.68 -0.09 13.74
CA ASP A 110 -14.48 -1.02 14.54
C ASP A 110 -15.95 -0.85 14.12
N CYS A 111 -16.48 -1.88 13.47
CA CYS A 111 -17.86 -1.95 12.99
C CYS A 111 -18.90 -1.86 14.14
N SER A 112 -18.46 -1.99 15.40
CA SER A 112 -19.28 -2.05 16.60
C SER A 112 -19.82 -0.70 17.10
N ASP A 113 -19.27 0.44 16.68
CA ASP A 113 -19.65 1.76 17.24
C ASP A 113 -20.79 2.46 16.45
N LEU A 114 -21.33 1.84 15.40
CA LEU A 114 -22.42 2.40 14.58
C LEU A 114 -23.83 1.93 14.99
N PHE A 115 -23.95 1.12 16.05
CA PHE A 115 -25.23 0.56 16.55
C PHE A 115 -25.52 0.81 18.03
N GLY A 116 -24.92 1.87 18.60
CA GLY A 116 -25.26 2.36 19.95
C GLY A 116 -26.50 3.24 19.96
#